data_AF-A0A0D0I6Q2-F1
#
_entry.id   AF-A0A0D0I6Q2-F1
#
_cell.length_a   1.000
_cell.length_b   1.000
_cell.length_c   1.000
_cell.angle_alpha   90.00
_cell.angle_beta   90.00
_cell.angle_gamma   90.00
#
_symmetry.space_group_name_H-M   'P 1'
#
loop_
_entity.id
_entity.type
_entity.pdbx_description
1 polymer ?
#
loop_
_entity_poly.entity_id
_entity_poly.type
_entity_poly.pdbx_seq_one_letter_code
_entity_poly.pdbx_strand_id
1 'polypeptide(L)'
;MITSKTVHSFQLSQQQGHTLLTAQEYPWSVLQVVPTTPADFESTMAILKERGMVAHHDTDRTFCIIHLTSGDHDGQHPERHITITQDNHMQIINDLKDTMAQAAVWYKTNVVDSLL
;
A
#
# COMPACT_ATOMS: atom_id res chain seq x y z
N MET A 1 0.27 19.91 1.74
CA MET A 1 0.39 18.90 0.67
C MET A 1 1.85 18.80 0.30
N ILE A 2 2.48 17.66 0.58
CA ILE A 2 3.71 17.29 -0.10
C ILE A 2 3.22 16.63 -1.39
N THR A 3 3.43 17.29 -2.52
CA THR A 3 3.09 16.70 -3.82
C THR A 3 4.03 15.52 -4.04
N SER A 4 3.49 14.32 -4.23
CA SER A 4 4.32 13.18 -4.61
C SER A 4 5.11 13.53 -5.86
N LYS A 5 6.39 13.18 -5.87
CA LYS A 5 7.25 13.35 -7.06
C LYS A 5 7.04 12.24 -8.08
N THR A 6 6.39 11.14 -7.68
CA THR A 6 6.27 9.93 -8.47
C THR A 6 4.82 9.46 -8.47
N VAL A 7 4.24 9.35 -9.66
CA VAL A 7 2.93 8.70 -9.81
C VAL A 7 3.15 7.20 -9.81
N HIS A 8 2.48 6.49 -8.91
CA HIS A 8 2.59 5.04 -8.81
C HIS A 8 1.52 4.32 -9.62
N SER A 9 1.95 3.31 -10.38
CA SER A 9 1.09 2.34 -11.03
C SER A 9 1.05 1.06 -10.19
N PHE A 10 -0.12 0.42 -10.15
CA PHE A 10 -0.33 -0.78 -9.37
C PHE A 10 -0.78 -1.93 -10.25
N GLN A 11 -0.15 -3.09 -10.06
CA GLN A 11 -0.64 -4.35 -10.59
C GLN A 11 -1.54 -5.01 -9.55
N LEU A 12 -2.78 -5.28 -9.94
CA LEU A 12 -3.76 -5.99 -9.11
C LEU A 12 -3.55 -7.51 -9.27
N SER A 13 -3.56 -8.25 -8.17
CA SER A 13 -3.58 -9.71 -8.17
C SER A 13 -4.39 -10.27 -7.00
N GLN A 14 -4.73 -11.57 -7.09
CA GLN A 14 -5.39 -12.32 -6.03
C GLN A 14 -4.48 -13.46 -5.58
N GLN A 15 -4.25 -13.57 -4.27
CA GLN A 15 -3.48 -14.67 -3.68
C GLN A 15 -4.18 -15.15 -2.42
N GLN A 16 -4.50 -16.45 -2.37
CA GLN A 16 -5.13 -17.10 -1.20
C GLN A 16 -6.41 -16.38 -0.69
N GLY A 17 -7.18 -15.78 -1.60
CA GLY A 17 -8.39 -15.02 -1.25
C GLY A 17 -8.13 -13.57 -0.80
N HIS A 18 -6.89 -13.10 -0.90
CA HIS A 18 -6.51 -11.73 -0.62
C HIS A 18 -6.20 -10.96 -1.89
N THR A 19 -6.72 -9.73 -1.95
CA THR A 19 -6.39 -8.76 -3.00
C THR A 19 -5.05 -8.11 -2.69
N LEU A 20 -4.12 -8.19 -3.64
CA LEU A 20 -2.80 -7.56 -3.55
C LEU A 20 -2.63 -6.48 -4.62
N LEU A 21 -1.91 -5.42 -4.25
CA LEU A 21 -1.49 -4.33 -5.13
C LEU A 21 0.04 -4.28 -5.11
N THR A 22 0.66 -4.49 -6.26
CA THR A 22 2.12 -4.41 -6.41
C THR A 22 2.49 -3.11 -7.11
N ALA A 23 3.17 -2.21 -6.40
CA ALA A 23 3.70 -0.98 -6.97
C ALA A 23 4.81 -1.30 -7.99
N GLN A 24 4.72 -0.68 -9.17
CA GLN A 24 5.66 -0.92 -10.27
C GLN A 24 6.88 0.00 -10.23
N GLU A 25 6.79 1.08 -9.46
CA GLU A 25 7.85 2.05 -9.25
C GLU A 25 8.41 1.93 -7.82
N TYR A 26 9.63 2.46 -7.63
CA TYR A 26 10.26 2.59 -6.32
C TYR A 26 9.29 3.21 -5.30
N PRO A 27 9.17 2.67 -4.07
CA PRO A 27 10.04 1.67 -3.43
C PRO A 27 9.59 0.22 -3.65
N TRP A 28 8.90 -0.08 -4.76
CA TRP A 28 8.46 -1.44 -5.17
C TRP A 28 7.89 -2.24 -4.01
N SER A 29 6.63 -1.97 -3.67
CA SER A 29 5.96 -2.57 -2.53
C SER A 29 4.85 -3.53 -2.95
N VAL A 30 4.68 -4.60 -2.19
CA VAL A 30 3.46 -5.42 -2.20
C VAL A 30 2.59 -4.97 -1.04
N LEU A 31 1.38 -4.55 -1.39
CA LEU A 31 0.37 -4.07 -0.48
C LEU A 31 -0.82 -5.02 -0.51
N GLN A 32 -1.49 -5.18 0.62
CA GLN A 32 -2.71 -5.96 0.71
C GLN A 32 -3.90 -5.04 0.98
N VAL A 33 -4.98 -5.27 0.26
CA VAL A 33 -6.28 -4.67 0.58
C VAL A 33 -6.96 -5.52 1.65
N VAL A 34 -7.36 -4.88 2.74
CA VAL A 34 -8.13 -5.48 3.83
C VAL A 34 -9.55 -4.93 3.75
N PRO A 35 -10.54 -5.72 3.32
CA PRO A 35 -11.94 -5.30 3.34
C PRO A 35 -12.41 -5.03 4.77
N THR A 36 -13.29 -4.05 4.93
CA THR A 36 -13.93 -3.71 6.20
C THR A 36 -15.33 -3.14 5.94
N THR A 37 -16.06 -2.84 7.00
CA THR A 37 -17.31 -2.08 6.94
C THR A 37 -17.12 -0.70 7.55
N PRO A 38 -17.98 0.29 7.26
CA PRO A 38 -17.94 1.58 7.94
C PRO A 38 -18.10 1.49 9.46
N ALA A 39 -18.81 0.47 9.97
CA ALA A 39 -18.98 0.26 11.41
C ALA A 39 -17.71 -0.27 12.07
N ASP A 40 -16.97 -1.14 11.38
CA ASP A 40 -15.77 -1.80 11.93
C ASP A 40 -14.48 -1.05 11.60
N PHE A 41 -14.51 -0.08 10.68
CA PHE A 41 -13.34 0.57 10.09
C PHE A 41 -12.31 1.04 11.11
N GLU A 42 -12.73 1.82 12.11
CA GLU A 42 -11.80 2.38 13.10
C GLU A 42 -11.18 1.29 13.98
N SER A 43 -11.96 0.27 14.35
CA SER A 43 -11.46 -0.87 15.13
C SER A 43 -10.47 -1.72 14.32
N THR A 44 -10.77 -1.99 13.05
CA THR A 44 -9.90 -2.69 12.12
C THR A 44 -8.60 -1.90 11.91
N MET A 45 -8.68 -0.59 11.68
CA MET A 45 -7.51 0.27 11.53
C MET A 45 -6.62 0.26 12.78
N ALA A 46 -7.21 0.30 13.98
CA ALA A 46 -6.46 0.26 15.22
C ALA A 46 -5.64 -1.04 15.33
N ILE A 47 -6.29 -2.19 15.10
CA ILE A 47 -5.62 -3.51 15.12
C ILE A 47 -4.52 -3.60 14.05
N LEU A 48 -4.79 -3.14 12.83
CA LEU A 48 -3.81 -3.20 11.74
C LEU A 48 -2.58 -2.31 12.01
N LYS A 49 -2.76 -1.16 12.68
CA LYS A 49 -1.65 -0.27 13.07
C LYS A 49 -0.71 -0.93 14.07
N GLU A 50 -1.19 -1.86 14.90
CA GLU A 50 -0.33 -2.64 15.79
C GLU A 50 0.62 -3.57 15.01
N ARG A 51 0.22 -3.99 13.81
CA ARG A 51 1.05 -4.83 12.92
C ARG A 51 2.05 -4.02 12.08
N GLY A 52 1.78 -2.74 11.83
CA GLY A 52 2.69 -1.89 11.06
C GLY A 52 2.00 -0.73 10.34
N MET A 53 2.48 -0.40 9.15
CA MET A 53 1.96 0.71 8.35
C MET A 53 0.59 0.37 7.75
N VAL A 54 -0.34 1.32 7.86
CA VAL A 54 -1.69 1.24 7.31
C VAL A 54 -2.00 2.55 6.59
N ALA A 55 -2.59 2.44 5.39
CA ALA A 55 -3.14 3.56 4.65
C ALA A 55 -4.62 3.33 4.35
N HIS A 56 -5.35 4.40 4.09
CA HIS A 56 -6.76 4.36 3.74
C HIS A 56 -7.11 5.52 2.82
N HIS A 57 -8.24 5.41 2.14
CA HIS A 57 -8.82 6.52 1.39
C HIS A 57 -9.41 7.56 2.36
N ASP A 58 -9.46 8.83 1.94
CA ASP A 58 -9.91 9.92 2.81
C ASP A 58 -11.36 9.74 3.27
N THR A 59 -12.23 9.26 2.38
CA THR A 59 -13.67 9.14 2.63
C THR A 59 -14.22 7.72 2.55
N ASP A 60 -13.49 6.78 1.93
CA ASP A 60 -13.98 5.40 1.82
C ASP A 60 -13.61 4.64 3.10
N ARG A 61 -14.58 3.90 3.63
CA ARG A 61 -14.48 3.13 4.87
C ARG A 61 -14.77 1.65 4.66
N THR A 62 -14.70 1.18 3.41
CA THR A 62 -14.93 -0.22 3.03
C THR A 62 -13.64 -1.04 2.90
N PHE A 63 -12.48 -0.39 2.96
CA PHE A 63 -11.19 -1.09 2.93
C PHE A 63 -10.06 -0.29 3.60
N CYS A 64 -9.00 -0.97 4.00
CA CYS A 64 -7.70 -0.42 4.37
C CYS A 64 -6.61 -1.06 3.50
N ILE A 65 -5.44 -0.41 3.44
CA ILE A 65 -4.24 -0.91 2.76
C ILE A 65 -3.16 -1.17 3.80
N ILE A 66 -2.55 -2.35 3.78
CA ILE A 66 -1.40 -2.68 4.63
C ILE A 66 -0.19 -3.01 3.78
N HIS A 67 1.00 -2.69 4.29
CA HIS A 67 2.26 -3.09 3.67
C HIS A 67 2.61 -4.53 4.04
N LEU A 68 3.03 -5.34 3.04
CA LEU A 68 3.53 -6.69 3.28
C LEU A 68 5.05 -6.75 3.17
N THR A 69 5.59 -6.25 2.07
CA THR A 69 7.04 -6.24 1.82
C THR A 69 7.39 -5.21 0.75
N SER A 70 8.67 -4.83 0.70
CA SER A 70 9.25 -3.97 -0.33
C SER A 70 10.57 -4.55 -0.82
N GLY A 71 10.91 -4.21 -2.06
CA GLY A 71 12.24 -4.46 -2.60
C GLY A 71 12.32 -5.72 -3.46
N ASP A 72 13.33 -6.56 -3.23
CA ASP A 72 13.64 -7.69 -4.11
C ASP A 72 12.74 -8.92 -3.94
N HIS A 73 11.74 -8.84 -3.05
CA HIS A 73 10.71 -9.85 -2.81
C HIS A 73 11.31 -11.26 -2.69
N ASP A 74 12.22 -11.45 -1.73
CA ASP A 74 12.95 -12.70 -1.50
C ASP A 74 13.79 -13.14 -2.72
N GLY A 75 14.39 -12.18 -3.42
CA GLY A 75 15.28 -12.42 -4.56
C GLY A 75 14.57 -12.67 -5.90
N GLN A 76 13.25 -12.54 -5.97
CA GLN A 76 12.51 -12.59 -7.23
C GLN A 76 12.82 -11.38 -8.13
N HIS A 77 13.15 -10.24 -7.53
CA HIS A 77 13.42 -8.98 -8.21
C HIS A 77 14.70 -8.32 -7.68
N PRO A 78 15.88 -8.90 -7.90
CA PRO A 78 17.14 -8.37 -7.39
C PRO A 78 17.40 -6.92 -7.83
N GLU A 79 16.85 -6.50 -8.98
CA GLU A 79 16.92 -5.12 -9.48
C GLU A 79 16.16 -4.11 -8.59
N ARG A 80 15.26 -4.61 -7.74
CA ARG A 80 14.45 -3.82 -6.81
C ARG A 80 15.01 -3.85 -5.39
N HIS A 81 16.20 -4.43 -5.16
CA HIS A 81 16.78 -4.47 -3.82
C HIS A 81 16.96 -3.05 -3.24
N ILE A 82 16.40 -2.83 -2.05
CA ILE A 82 16.50 -1.55 -1.34
C ILE A 82 17.31 -1.77 -0.07
N THR A 83 18.57 -1.34 -0.09
CA THR A 83 19.40 -1.33 1.12
C THR A 83 18.97 -0.17 2.02
N ILE A 84 18.33 -0.49 3.14
CA ILE A 84 17.97 0.50 4.17
C ILE A 84 19.20 0.75 5.06
N THR A 85 19.59 2.01 5.18
CA THR A 85 20.70 2.50 6.00
C THR A 85 20.20 3.59 6.95
N GLN A 86 21.04 3.98 7.91
CA GLN A 86 20.76 5.11 8.78
C GLN A 86 20.55 6.42 7.99
N ASP A 87 21.15 6.57 6.81
CA ASP A 87 21.06 7.81 6.04
C ASP A 87 19.77 7.90 5.22
N ASN A 88 19.17 6.78 4.82
CA ASN A 88 18.03 6.76 3.89
C ASN A 88 16.70 6.25 4.49
N HIS A 89 16.72 5.68 5.71
CA HIS A 89 15.53 5.05 6.30
C HIS A 89 14.30 5.98 6.35
N MET A 90 14.48 7.26 6.72
CA MET A 90 13.36 8.21 6.79
C MET A 90 12.78 8.51 5.40
N GLN A 91 13.64 8.62 4.39
CA GLN A 91 13.21 8.86 3.01
C GLN A 91 12.40 7.68 2.49
N ILE A 92 12.91 6.45 2.68
CA ILE A 92 12.23 5.21 2.28
C ILE A 92 10.87 5.08 2.97
N ILE A 93 10.78 5.37 4.27
CA ILE A 93 9.51 5.33 5.00
C ILE A 93 8.52 6.35 4.46
N ASN A 94 8.97 7.55 4.10
CA ASN A 94 8.11 8.58 3.51
C ASN A 94 7.63 8.19 2.11
N ASP A 95 8.53 7.67 1.28
CA ASP A 95 8.19 7.19 -0.07
C ASP A 95 7.21 6.02 0.01
N LEU A 96 7.40 5.10 0.95
CA LEU A 96 6.47 4.01 1.18
C LEU A 96 5.09 4.51 1.64
N LYS A 97 5.02 5.49 2.56
CA LYS A 97 3.75 6.10 2.97
C LYS A 97 3.03 6.73 1.78
N ASP A 98 3.76 7.40 0.91
CA ASP A 98 3.21 8.03 -0.29
C ASP A 98 2.67 6.99 -1.28
N THR A 99 3.44 5.93 -1.56
CA THR A 99 2.97 4.80 -2.37
C THR A 99 1.71 4.16 -1.80
N MET A 100 1.64 3.94 -0.48
CA MET A 100 0.46 3.37 0.16
C MET A 100 -0.77 4.28 0.10
N ALA A 101 -0.59 5.60 0.23
CA ALA A 101 -1.67 6.55 0.07
C ALA A 101 -2.20 6.55 -1.38
N GLN A 102 -1.30 6.56 -2.36
CA GLN A 102 -1.67 6.45 -3.77
C GLN A 102 -2.36 5.11 -4.08
N ALA A 103 -1.95 4.01 -3.45
CA ALA A 103 -2.59 2.71 -3.62
C ALA A 103 -4.06 2.72 -3.15
N ALA A 104 -4.36 3.41 -2.05
CA ALA A 104 -5.73 3.53 -1.55
C ALA A 104 -6.62 4.30 -2.54
N VAL A 105 -6.12 5.40 -3.09
CA VAL A 105 -6.82 6.18 -4.14
C VAL A 105 -6.96 5.35 -5.41
N TRP A 106 -5.89 4.69 -5.86
CA TRP A 106 -5.90 3.89 -7.08
C TRP A 106 -6.90 2.75 -6.99
N TYR A 107 -6.94 2.03 -5.86
CA TYR A 107 -7.90 0.94 -5.65
C TYR A 107 -9.34 1.43 -5.63
N LYS A 108 -9.59 2.55 -4.95
CA LYS A 108 -10.90 3.21 -4.95
C LYS A 108 -11.37 3.47 -6.38
N THR A 109 -10.56 4.17 -7.17
CA THR A 109 -10.93 4.63 -8.50
C THR A 109 -11.04 3.48 -9.51
N ASN A 110 -10.07 2.57 -9.54
CA ASN A 110 -9.97 1.56 -10.60
C ASN A 110 -10.70 0.26 -10.28
N VAL A 111 -11.02 0.00 -9.01
CA VAL A 111 -11.68 -1.24 -8.61
C VAL A 111 -13.04 -0.94 -8.00
N VAL A 112 -13.10 -0.13 -6.93
CA VAL A 112 -14.37 0.09 -6.22
C VAL A 112 -15.37 0.88 -7.07
N ASP A 113 -14.96 2.03 -7.61
CA ASP A 113 -15.85 2.86 -8.44
C ASP A 113 -16.15 2.26 -9.80
N SER A 114 -15.27 1.40 -10.33
CA SER A 114 -15.50 0.73 -11.61
C SER A 114 -16.51 -0.43 -11.52
N LEU A 115 -16.91 -0.81 -10.30
CA LEU A 115 -17.94 -1.82 -10.04
C LEU A 115 -19.34 -1.19 -9.81
N LEU A 116 -19.42 0.15 -9.78
CA LEU A 116 -20.65 0.94 -9.62
C LEU A 116 -21.16 1.44 -10.98
#